data_AF-A0A538C0K1-F1
#
_entry.id   AF-A0A538C0K1-F1
#
_cell.length_a   1.000
_cell.length_b   1.000
_cell.length_c   1.000
_cell.angle_alpha   90.00
_cell.angle_beta   90.00
_cell.angle_gamma   90.00
#
_symmetry.space_group_name_H-M   'P 1'
#
loop_
_entity.id
_entity.type
_entity.pdbx_description
1 polymer ?
#
loop_
_entity_poly.entity_id
_entity_poly.type
_entity_poly.pdbx_seq_one_letter_code
_entity_poly.pdbx_strand_id
1 'polypeptide(L)' 'MARREARMVSLGYGRWVKADRVFALVPVEGEQRGDGRRTYVHVEGVGSPIVASRSERAILADVEDALVEAAGLPRGEQPA' A
#
# COMPACT_ATOMS: atom_id res chain seq x y z
N MET A 1 -5.10 20.64 15.17
CA MET A 1 -4.15 20.40 14.05
C MET A 1 -4.96 19.90 12.87
N ALA A 2 -4.74 20.44 11.67
CA ALA A 2 -5.44 19.96 10.47
C ALA A 2 -4.86 18.59 10.08
N ARG A 3 -5.70 17.55 10.01
CA ARG A 3 -5.31 16.24 9.48
C ARG A 3 -4.90 16.42 8.03
N ARG A 4 -3.68 16.03 7.67
CA ARG A 4 -3.21 16.07 6.28
C ARG A 4 -3.84 14.90 5.53
N GLU A 5 -4.09 15.07 4.24
CA GLU A 5 -4.57 13.97 3.43
C GLU A 5 -3.49 12.89 3.26
N ALA A 6 -3.90 11.62 3.31
CA ALA A 6 -2.99 10.52 3.05
C ALA A 6 -2.52 10.53 1.60
N ARG A 7 -1.20 10.40 1.40
CA ARG A 7 -0.57 10.41 0.07
C ARG A 7 -0.93 9.14 -0.74
N MET A 8 -0.64 9.21 -2.03
CA MET A 8 -0.75 8.07 -2.96
C MET A 8 0.40 7.08 -2.72
N VAL A 9 0.11 5.78 -2.78
CA VAL A 9 1.08 4.68 -2.70
C VAL A 9 1.15 3.95 -4.04
N SER A 10 2.37 3.71 -4.52
CA SER A 10 2.60 3.00 -5.78
C SER A 10 2.44 1.49 -5.60
N LEU A 11 1.67 0.86 -6.48
CA LEU A 11 1.53 -0.60 -6.56
C LEU A 11 2.46 -1.23 -7.61
N GLY A 12 3.26 -0.40 -8.30
CA GLY A 12 4.07 -0.78 -9.44
C GLY A 12 3.34 -0.66 -10.79
N TYR A 13 4.09 -0.66 -11.89
CA TYR A 13 3.59 -0.48 -13.26
C TYR A 13 2.59 0.69 -13.45
N GLY A 14 2.88 1.84 -12.83
CA GLY A 14 2.06 3.04 -12.95
C GLY A 14 0.71 3.01 -12.21
N ARG A 15 0.45 1.98 -11.37
CA ARG A 15 -0.77 1.90 -10.56
C ARG A 15 -0.54 2.55 -9.21
N TRP A 16 -1.54 3.29 -8.74
CA TRP A 16 -1.49 4.02 -7.47
C TRP A 16 -2.83 3.92 -6.74
N VAL A 17 -2.77 3.93 -5.41
CA VAL A 17 -3.95 3.93 -4.53
C VAL A 17 -3.76 4.94 -3.42
N LYS A 18 -4.85 5.48 -2.87
CA LYS A 18 -4.79 6.34 -1.69
C LYS A 18 -4.54 5.48 -0.45
N ALA A 19 -3.55 5.84 0.37
CA ALA A 19 -3.13 4.98 1.49
C ALA A 19 -4.24 4.73 2.52
N ASP A 20 -5.06 5.74 2.79
CA ASP A 20 -6.19 5.67 3.74
C ASP A 20 -7.39 4.84 3.22
N ARG A 21 -7.33 4.32 2.00
CA ARG A 21 -8.38 3.47 1.41
C ARG A 21 -7.98 2.00 1.27
N VAL A 22 -6.74 1.65 1.58
CA VAL A 22 -6.25 0.27 1.53
C VAL A 22 -6.63 -0.44 2.84
N PHE A 23 -7.35 -1.55 2.74
CA PHE A 23 -7.78 -2.31 3.94
C PHE A 23 -7.26 -3.75 4.00
N ALA A 24 -6.74 -4.30 2.90
CA ALA A 24 -6.05 -5.59 2.92
C ALA A 24 -5.00 -5.72 1.81
N LEU A 25 -3.93 -6.44 2.14
CA LEU A 25 -2.88 -6.86 1.23
C LEU A 25 -2.74 -8.38 1.33
N VAL A 26 -2.91 -9.09 0.22
CA VAL A 26 -2.86 -10.56 0.18
C VAL A 26 -1.76 -10.97 -0.80
N PRO A 27 -0.68 -11.63 -0.34
CA PRO A 27 0.35 -12.15 -1.24
C PRO A 27 -0.26 -13.11 -2.26
N VAL A 28 0.22 -13.05 -3.51
CA VAL A 28 -0.17 -14.02 -4.53
C VAL A 28 0.63 -15.31 -4.33
N GLU A 29 -0.06 -16.43 -4.12
CA GLU A 29 0.54 -17.75 -3.91
C GLU A 29 0.35 -18.67 -5.13
N GLY A 30 1.14 -19.75 -5.21
CA GLY A 30 1.00 -20.79 -6.22
C GLY A 30 1.24 -20.35 -7.66
N GLU A 31 0.65 -21.09 -8.61
CA GLU A 31 0.78 -20.89 -10.06
C GLU A 31 0.25 -19.53 -10.54
N GLN A 32 -0.58 -18.84 -9.74
CA GLN A 32 -1.05 -17.48 -10.03
C GLN A 32 0.03 -16.39 -9.92
N ARG A 33 1.20 -16.70 -9.34
CA ARG A 33 2.29 -15.73 -9.16
C ARG A 33 2.74 -15.11 -10.49
N GLY A 34 2.81 -15.92 -11.56
CA GLY A 34 3.31 -15.47 -12.87
C GLY A 34 4.64 -14.70 -12.78
N ASP A 35 5.06 -14.09 -13.88
CA ASP A 35 6.26 -13.23 -13.87
C ASP A 35 5.88 -11.80 -13.45
N GLY A 36 5.90 -11.53 -12.14
CA GLY A 36 5.82 -10.17 -11.61
C GLY A 36 4.52 -9.74 -10.93
N ARG A 37 3.60 -10.65 -10.58
CA ARG A 37 2.45 -10.34 -9.70
C ARG A 37 2.75 -10.85 -8.30
N ARG A 38 2.70 -9.96 -7.31
CA ARG A 38 3.13 -10.29 -5.94
C ARG A 38 2.02 -10.14 -4.91
N THR A 39 1.08 -9.23 -5.11
CA THR A 39 0.08 -8.92 -4.07
C THR A 39 -1.26 -8.48 -4.66
N TYR A 40 -2.37 -8.98 -4.12
CA TYR A 40 -3.71 -8.44 -4.29
C TYR A 40 -3.96 -7.33 -3.26
N VAL A 41 -4.37 -6.16 -3.74
CA VAL A 41 -4.59 -4.96 -2.93
C VAL A 41 -6.08 -4.64 -2.91
N HIS A 42 -6.69 -4.72 -1.74
CA HIS A 42 -8.10 -4.41 -1.56
C HIS A 42 -8.26 -2.95 -1.16
N VAL A 43 -9.08 -2.24 -1.95
CA VAL A 43 -9.30 -0.79 -1.82
C VAL A 43 -10.78 -0.53 -1.63
N GLU A 44 -11.11 0.35 -0.69
CA GLU A 44 -12.48 0.77 -0.42
C GLU A 44 -13.13 1.32 -1.70
N GLY A 45 -14.36 0.87 -1.99
CA GLY A 45 -15.10 1.26 -3.19
C GLY A 45 -14.68 0.54 -4.48
N VAL A 46 -13.67 -0.34 -4.45
CA VAL A 46 -13.26 -1.14 -5.60
C VAL A 46 -13.70 -2.59 -5.41
N GLY A 47 -14.62 -3.06 -6.26
CA GLY A 47 -15.25 -4.38 -6.12
C GLY A 47 -14.34 -5.59 -6.40
N SER A 48 -13.14 -5.38 -6.97
CA SER A 48 -12.16 -6.43 -7.21
C SER A 48 -10.77 -5.96 -6.80
N PRO A 49 -9.93 -6.84 -6.22
CA PRO A 49 -8.60 -6.43 -5.77
C PRO A 49 -7.73 -5.98 -6.94
N ILE A 50 -6.95 -4.93 -6.70
CA ILE A 50 -5.96 -4.46 -7.65
C ILE A 50 -4.71 -5.33 -7.53
N VAL A 51 -4.27 -5.91 -8.63
CA VAL A 51 -3.03 -6.70 -8.65
C VAL A 51 -1.84 -5.75 -8.68
N ALA A 52 -0.94 -5.92 -7.71
CA ALA A 52 0.32 -5.20 -7.60
C ALA A 52 1.50 -6.08 -7.98
N SER A 53 2.56 -5.45 -8.49
CA SER A 53 3.84 -6.13 -8.76
C SER A 53 4.83 -6.04 -7.61
N ARG A 54 4.54 -5.20 -6.63
CA ARG A 54 5.30 -5.07 -5.39
C ARG A 54 4.80 -6.07 -4.35
N SER A 55 5.69 -6.48 -3.44
CA SER A 55 5.33 -7.36 -2.32
C SER A 55 4.43 -6.67 -1.30
N GLU A 56 3.71 -7.45 -0.51
CA GLU A 56 2.80 -6.91 0.52
C GLU A 56 3.59 -6.11 1.54
N ARG A 57 4.78 -6.59 1.93
CA ARG A 57 5.66 -5.89 2.87
C ARG A 57 6.11 -4.52 2.37
N ALA A 58 6.43 -4.39 1.08
CA ALA A 58 6.87 -3.11 0.51
C ALA A 58 5.71 -2.11 0.39
N ILE A 59 4.52 -2.59 0.05
CA ILE A 59 3.31 -1.75 -0.03
C ILE A 59 2.87 -1.32 1.37
N LEU A 60 2.92 -2.23 2.36
CA LEU A 60 2.52 -1.95 3.74
C LEU A 60 3.39 -0.85 4.35
N ALA A 61 4.72 -0.91 4.18
CA ALA A 61 5.63 0.12 4.66
C ALA A 61 5.28 1.51 4.10
N ASP A 62 4.99 1.61 2.80
CA ASP A 62 4.61 2.89 2.18
C ASP A 62 3.26 3.42 2.66
N VAL A 63 2.30 2.52 2.93
CA VAL A 63 0.99 2.84 3.51
C VAL A 63 1.15 3.35 4.94
N GLU A 64 1.93 2.67 5.77
CA GLU A 64 2.24 3.08 7.14
C GLU A 64 2.89 4.48 7.15
N ASP A 65 3.92 4.69 6.34
CA ASP A 65 4.57 6.00 6.19
C ASP A 65 3.57 7.09 5.79
N ALA A 66 2.71 6.80 4.80
CA ALA A 66 1.69 7.73 4.34
C ALA A 66 0.68 8.10 5.43
N LEU A 67 0.30 7.14 6.28
CA LEU A 67 -0.65 7.34 7.36
C LEU A 67 -0.03 8.09 8.54
N VAL A 68 1.23 7.80 8.89
CA VAL A 68 2.00 8.53 9.91
C VAL A 68 2.16 9.99 9.51
N GLU A 69 2.53 10.26 8.25
CA GLU A 69 2.64 11.61 7.71
C GLU A 69 1.29 12.34 7.71
N ALA A 70 0.20 11.67 7.34
CA ALA A 70 -1.15 12.21 7.36
C ALA A 70 -1.63 12.57 8.78
N ALA A 71 -1.23 11.76 9.77
CA ALA A 71 -1.50 12.00 11.18
C ALA A 71 -0.65 13.13 11.78
N GLY A 72 0.40 13.59 11.07
CA GLY A 72 1.31 14.63 11.56
C GLY A 72 2.20 14.15 12.70
N LEU A 73 2.42 12.84 12.82
CA LEU A 73 3.27 12.25 13.85
C LEU A 73 4.75 12.35 13.42
N PRO A 74 5.67 12.67 14.35
CA PRO A 74 7.10 12.61 14.04
C PRO A 74 7.47 11.17 13.67
N ARG A 75 8.17 11.00 12.54
CA ARG A 75 8.71 9.70 12.15
C ARG A 75 9.65 9.26 13.28
N GLY A 76 9.29 8.18 13.98
CA GLY A 76 10.20 7.58 14.96
C GLY A 76 11.48 7.20 14.22
N GLU A 77 12.62 7.69 14.69
CA GLU A 77 13.94 7.35 14.17
C GLU A 77 14.04 5.81 14.06
N GLN A 78 13.93 5.27 12.85
CA GLN A 78 14.22 3.86 12.62
C GLN A 78 15.73 3.69 12.79
N PRO A 79 16.20 2.86 13.73
CA PRO A 79 17.62 2.59 13.84
C PRO A 79 18.11 1.97 12.52
N ALA A 80 19.25 2.47 12.06
CA ALA A 80 19.93 2.08 10.82
C ALA A 80 20.31 0.59 10.77
#